data_AF-R5K977-F1
#
_entry.id   AF-R5K977-F1
#
_cell.length_a   1.000
_cell.length_b   1.000
_cell.length_c   1.000
_cell.angle_alpha   90.00
_cell.angle_beta   90.00
_cell.angle_gamma   90.00
#
_symmetry.space_group_name_H-M   'P 1'
#
loop_
_entity.id
_entity.type
_entity.pdbx_description
1 polymer ?
#
loop_
_entity_poly.entity_id
_entity_poly.type
_entity_poly.pdbx_seq_one_letter_code
_entity_poly.pdbx_strand_id
1 'polypeptide(L)'
;MKKLFILFSIMMIMASQSFAANYVKIEPEFLSQDQSTSYKTVNETLAVIFSKIKPEVKTSKYPKYYHDFTLIKDDGTQNKSYYYVKSGGAELIYNSDSNELKFVSFRRPELQKCRIIYDYPSGKLHAVQIFVSDTESFVFSPEGKYVDYAPYVAEVRQKVIKSWKVPSRKKIDILAKGKTDLLVQVALTLGRDGHVKKCRILKSSKIKELDDNAGEAIKAAAPFKPFPDNFFNEELVIILNFNFSL
;
A
#
# COMPACT_ATOMS: atom_id res chain seq x y z
N MET A 1 -84.29 -10.08 -8.25
CA MET A 1 -82.92 -10.07 -8.84
C MET A 1 -82.21 -8.77 -8.47
N LYS A 2 -81.33 -8.80 -7.46
CA LYS A 2 -80.29 -7.78 -7.23
C LYS A 2 -79.08 -8.52 -6.67
N LYS A 3 -78.05 -8.72 -7.49
CA LYS A 3 -76.77 -9.32 -7.07
C LYS A 3 -75.94 -8.22 -6.40
N LEU A 4 -75.64 -8.39 -5.12
CA LEU A 4 -74.73 -7.54 -4.36
C LEU A 4 -73.30 -8.00 -4.69
N PHE A 5 -72.59 -7.23 -5.51
CA PHE A 5 -71.15 -7.42 -5.73
C PHE A 5 -70.38 -6.76 -4.60
N ILE A 6 -69.81 -7.57 -3.70
CA ILE A 6 -68.83 -7.12 -2.71
C ILE A 6 -67.48 -7.06 -3.43
N LEU A 7 -67.02 -5.86 -3.75
CA LEU A 7 -65.66 -5.62 -4.23
C LEU A 7 -64.68 -5.85 -3.06
N PHE A 8 -63.95 -6.95 -3.09
CA PHE A 8 -62.73 -7.11 -2.29
C PHE A 8 -61.64 -6.25 -2.95
N SER A 9 -61.43 -5.04 -2.45
CA SER A 9 -60.22 -4.27 -2.74
C SER A 9 -59.03 -4.99 -2.11
N ILE A 10 -58.32 -5.79 -2.90
CA ILE A 10 -57.01 -6.33 -2.54
C ILE A 10 -56.05 -5.15 -2.52
N MET A 11 -55.81 -4.57 -1.34
CA MET A 11 -54.63 -3.75 -1.11
C MET A 11 -53.41 -4.65 -1.27
N MET A 12 -52.80 -4.62 -2.45
CA MET A 12 -51.43 -5.08 -2.66
C MET A 12 -50.51 -4.18 -1.83
N ILE A 13 -50.26 -4.57 -0.58
CA ILE A 13 -49.13 -4.06 0.18
C ILE A 13 -47.90 -4.60 -0.55
N MET A 14 -47.34 -3.79 -1.44
CA MET A 14 -45.99 -3.98 -1.95
C MET A 14 -45.06 -3.91 -0.74
N ALA A 15 -44.78 -5.06 -0.14
CA ALA A 15 -43.68 -5.19 0.78
C ALA A 15 -42.44 -4.77 -0.01
N SER A 16 -41.94 -3.57 0.27
CA SER A 16 -40.59 -3.20 -0.13
C SER A 16 -39.70 -4.26 0.52
N GLN A 17 -39.19 -5.18 -0.29
CA GLN A 17 -38.02 -5.93 0.10
C GLN A 17 -36.95 -4.86 0.29
N SER A 18 -36.77 -4.43 1.54
CA SER A 18 -35.53 -3.82 1.96
C SER A 18 -34.48 -4.86 1.59
N PHE A 19 -33.71 -4.57 0.54
CA PHE A 19 -32.45 -5.24 0.33
C PHE A 19 -31.62 -4.91 1.57
N ALA A 20 -31.73 -5.73 2.62
CA ALA A 20 -30.71 -5.83 3.62
C ALA A 20 -29.46 -6.18 2.80
N ALA A 21 -28.63 -5.17 2.54
CA ALA A 21 -27.32 -5.42 1.99
C ALA A 21 -26.72 -6.50 2.89
N ASN A 22 -26.38 -7.66 2.33
CA ASN A 22 -25.73 -8.72 3.07
C ASN A 22 -24.38 -8.14 3.51
N TYR A 23 -24.36 -7.50 4.68
CA TYR A 23 -23.15 -7.01 5.30
C TYR A 23 -22.42 -8.26 5.75
N VAL A 24 -21.44 -8.69 4.96
CA VAL A 24 -20.48 -9.68 5.41
C VAL A 24 -19.74 -9.03 6.59
N LYS A 25 -20.00 -9.52 7.80
CA LYS A 25 -19.27 -9.08 8.98
C LYS A 25 -17.85 -9.61 8.85
N ILE A 26 -16.92 -8.72 8.56
CA ILE A 26 -15.50 -9.04 8.48
C ILE A 26 -14.90 -8.69 9.84
N GLU A 27 -14.41 -9.69 10.56
CA GLU A 27 -13.70 -9.48 11.82
C GLU A 27 -12.21 -9.29 11.51
N PRO A 28 -11.67 -8.08 11.70
CA PRO A 28 -10.29 -7.82 11.32
C PRO A 28 -9.32 -8.44 12.33
N GLU A 29 -8.16 -8.83 11.82
CA GLU A 29 -7.02 -9.22 12.64
C GLU A 29 -6.47 -7.98 13.35
N PHE A 30 -6.53 -7.98 14.67
CA PHE A 30 -5.98 -6.90 15.47
C PHE A 30 -4.49 -7.06 15.68
N LEU A 31 -3.78 -5.93 15.63
CA LEU A 31 -2.36 -5.87 15.92
C LEU A 31 -2.10 -6.16 17.39
N SER A 32 -0.99 -6.83 17.66
CA SER A 32 -0.44 -7.02 18.99
C SER A 32 0.56 -5.89 19.35
N GLN A 33 0.91 -5.82 20.63
CA GLN A 33 1.92 -4.89 21.12
C GLN A 33 3.31 -5.13 20.52
N ASP A 34 3.62 -6.38 20.18
CA ASP A 34 4.92 -6.74 19.57
C ASP A 34 5.03 -6.22 18.12
N GLN A 35 3.89 -5.98 17.45
CA GLN A 35 3.85 -5.47 16.09
C GLN A 35 3.96 -3.95 16.04
N SER A 36 3.39 -3.22 17.01
CA SER A 36 3.53 -1.77 17.10
C SER A 36 3.13 -1.26 18.49
N THR A 37 3.75 -0.16 18.92
CA THR A 37 3.33 0.58 20.12
C THR A 37 1.99 1.29 19.91
N SER A 38 1.60 1.54 18.66
CA SER A 38 0.37 2.22 18.26
C SER A 38 -0.81 1.26 18.02
N TYR A 39 -0.64 -0.03 18.35
CA TYR A 39 -1.62 -1.09 18.08
C TYR A 39 -3.04 -0.76 18.55
N LYS A 40 -3.21 -0.15 19.73
CA LYS A 40 -4.54 0.18 20.28
C LYS A 40 -5.33 1.12 19.37
N THR A 41 -4.75 2.26 19.03
CA THR A 41 -5.39 3.28 18.18
C THR A 41 -5.64 2.77 16.77
N VAL A 42 -4.72 1.95 16.25
CA VAL A 42 -4.90 1.27 14.95
C VAL A 42 -6.09 0.30 15.02
N ASN A 43 -6.16 -0.55 16.04
CA ASN A 43 -7.23 -1.53 16.21
C ASN A 43 -8.60 -0.89 16.42
N GLU A 44 -8.68 0.21 17.17
CA GLU A 44 -9.92 1.00 17.34
C GLU A 44 -10.42 1.53 16.00
N THR A 45 -9.52 2.13 15.21
CA THR A 45 -9.84 2.62 13.86
C THR A 45 -10.29 1.48 12.94
N LEU A 46 -9.57 0.37 12.99
CA LEU A 46 -9.83 -0.81 12.19
C LEU A 46 -11.21 -1.41 12.51
N ALA A 47 -11.56 -1.51 13.79
CA ALA A 47 -12.86 -1.99 14.25
C ALA A 47 -14.00 -1.12 13.71
N VAL A 48 -13.87 0.20 13.77
CA VAL A 48 -14.89 1.12 13.23
C VAL A 48 -15.03 0.95 11.71
N ILE A 49 -13.92 0.89 10.98
CA ILE A 49 -13.92 0.71 9.52
C ILE A 49 -14.61 -0.60 9.14
N PHE A 50 -14.14 -1.73 9.66
CA PHE A 50 -14.62 -3.06 9.30
C PHE A 50 -16.05 -3.35 9.81
N SER A 51 -16.52 -2.64 10.84
CA SER A 51 -17.93 -2.76 11.29
C SER A 51 -18.97 -2.32 10.24
N LYS A 52 -18.58 -1.48 9.28
CA LYS A 52 -19.46 -0.89 8.26
C LYS A 52 -18.85 -0.92 6.85
N ILE A 53 -17.80 -1.71 6.66
CA ILE A 53 -17.12 -1.78 5.37
C ILE A 53 -18.00 -2.48 4.34
N LYS A 54 -17.95 -2.01 3.10
CA LYS A 54 -18.62 -2.68 1.99
C LYS A 54 -17.55 -3.50 1.26
N PRO A 55 -17.76 -4.80 1.01
CA PRO A 55 -16.83 -5.59 0.21
C PRO A 55 -16.75 -5.12 -1.26
N GLU A 56 -17.78 -4.40 -1.73
CA GLU A 56 -17.82 -3.87 -3.09
C GLU A 56 -18.60 -2.54 -3.14
N VAL A 57 -18.17 -1.61 -4.00
CA VAL A 57 -18.84 -0.34 -4.28
C VAL A 57 -18.83 -0.02 -5.78
N LYS A 58 -19.81 0.74 -6.28
CA LYS A 58 -19.85 1.12 -7.70
C LYS A 58 -18.76 2.16 -8.04
N THR A 59 -17.60 1.70 -8.50
CA THR A 59 -16.47 2.55 -8.95
C THR A 59 -16.54 2.88 -10.44
N SER A 60 -17.24 2.08 -11.25
CA SER A 60 -17.42 2.32 -12.70
C SER A 60 -18.07 3.64 -13.09
N LYS A 61 -18.66 4.37 -12.13
CA LYS A 61 -19.20 5.72 -12.33
C LYS A 61 -18.12 6.81 -12.48
N TYR A 62 -16.87 6.51 -12.11
CA TYR A 62 -15.76 7.45 -12.20
C TYR A 62 -15.05 7.36 -13.56
N PRO A 63 -14.52 8.47 -14.07
CA PRO A 63 -13.85 8.48 -15.37
C PRO A 63 -12.58 7.63 -15.32
N LYS A 64 -12.38 6.79 -16.35
CA LYS A 64 -11.19 5.94 -16.47
C LYS A 64 -9.91 6.78 -16.60
N TYR A 65 -9.99 7.90 -17.30
CA TYR A 65 -8.85 8.78 -17.56
C TYR A 65 -9.00 10.09 -16.82
N TYR A 66 -7.86 10.67 -16.46
CA TYR A 66 -7.79 11.96 -15.82
C TYR A 66 -8.04 13.10 -16.83
N HIS A 67 -8.96 14.02 -16.50
CA HIS A 67 -9.22 15.25 -17.25
C HIS A 67 -9.25 16.43 -16.26
N ASP A 68 -8.23 17.29 -16.27
CA ASP A 68 -8.16 18.61 -15.59
C ASP A 68 -8.85 18.76 -14.23
N PHE A 69 -8.68 17.80 -13.32
CA PHE A 69 -9.18 17.94 -11.94
C PHE A 69 -8.16 18.64 -11.03
N THR A 70 -8.56 18.98 -9.80
CA THR A 70 -7.63 19.51 -8.79
C THR A 70 -6.98 18.37 -8.03
N LEU A 71 -5.64 18.33 -8.05
CA LEU A 71 -4.88 17.37 -7.25
C LEU A 71 -5.07 17.63 -5.75
N ILE A 72 -5.21 16.54 -4.99
CA ILE A 72 -5.21 16.58 -3.53
C ILE A 72 -3.79 16.91 -3.09
N LYS A 73 -3.64 17.93 -2.23
CA LYS A 73 -2.34 18.28 -1.63
C LYS A 73 -1.73 17.06 -0.93
N ASP A 74 -0.46 16.79 -1.22
CA ASP A 74 0.28 15.72 -0.56
C ASP A 74 0.37 16.00 0.95
N ASP A 75 -0.02 14.98 1.72
CA ASP A 75 -0.08 14.99 3.19
C ASP A 75 0.93 14.01 3.80
N GLY A 76 1.94 13.61 3.03
CA GLY A 76 2.99 12.67 3.42
C GLY A 76 2.61 11.20 3.26
N THR A 77 1.37 10.90 2.82
CA THR A 77 0.87 9.53 2.69
C THR A 77 0.55 9.13 1.26
N GLN A 78 0.79 10.01 0.29
CA GLN A 78 0.54 9.73 -1.11
C GLN A 78 1.72 8.97 -1.73
N ASN A 79 1.42 7.94 -2.51
CA ASN A 79 2.43 7.25 -3.31
C ASN A 79 2.71 8.05 -4.58
N LYS A 80 3.99 8.37 -4.83
CA LYS A 80 4.44 9.22 -5.94
C LYS A 80 4.20 8.62 -7.32
N SER A 81 3.93 7.32 -7.41
CA SER A 81 3.57 6.63 -8.65
C SER A 81 2.09 6.83 -9.02
N TYR A 82 1.38 7.68 -8.27
CA TYR A 82 -0.02 8.02 -8.49
C TYR A 82 -0.34 9.51 -8.35
N TYR A 83 -1.36 9.96 -9.08
CA TYR A 83 -2.05 11.22 -8.88
C TYR A 83 -3.31 11.00 -8.05
N TYR A 84 -3.48 11.79 -7.00
CA TYR A 84 -4.65 11.76 -6.12
C TYR A 84 -5.56 12.93 -6.42
N VAL A 85 -6.82 12.64 -6.72
CA VAL A 85 -7.77 13.61 -7.28
C VAL A 85 -9.05 13.61 -6.47
N LYS A 86 -9.51 14.79 -6.06
CA LYS A 86 -10.74 14.88 -5.28
C LYS A 86 -11.96 14.77 -6.19
N SER A 87 -12.89 13.87 -5.86
CA SER A 87 -14.17 13.73 -6.55
C SER A 87 -15.31 13.49 -5.55
N GLY A 88 -15.99 14.57 -5.16
CA GLY A 88 -16.98 14.55 -4.08
C GLY A 88 -16.35 14.06 -2.77
N GLY A 89 -16.91 12.99 -2.19
CA GLY A 89 -16.39 12.33 -0.99
C GLY A 89 -15.32 11.25 -1.25
N ALA A 90 -14.89 11.07 -2.50
CA ALA A 90 -13.87 10.08 -2.88
C ALA A 90 -12.55 10.74 -3.27
N GLU A 91 -11.47 9.98 -3.14
CA GLU A 91 -10.17 10.26 -3.74
C GLU A 91 -9.97 9.27 -4.90
N LEU A 92 -9.78 9.78 -6.12
CA LEU A 92 -9.48 8.97 -7.30
C LEU A 92 -7.97 8.88 -7.45
N ILE A 93 -7.46 7.65 -7.60
CA ILE A 93 -6.03 7.35 -7.61
C ILE A 93 -5.65 6.87 -9.01
N TYR A 94 -5.07 7.78 -9.80
CA TYR A 94 -4.63 7.52 -11.18
C TYR A 94 -3.16 7.14 -11.18
N ASN A 95 -2.80 6.12 -11.96
CA ASN A 95 -1.39 5.80 -12.17
C ASN A 95 -0.70 6.95 -12.94
N SER A 96 0.46 7.41 -12.46
CA SER A 96 1.13 8.60 -13.02
C SER A 96 1.68 8.40 -14.43
N ASP A 97 1.96 7.14 -14.81
CA ASP A 97 2.57 6.83 -16.11
C ASP A 97 1.51 6.64 -17.20
N SER A 98 0.41 5.97 -16.86
CA SER A 98 -0.67 5.63 -17.81
C SER A 98 -1.86 6.58 -17.77
N ASN A 99 -1.97 7.43 -16.76
CA ASN A 99 -3.13 8.28 -16.47
C ASN A 99 -4.47 7.53 -16.32
N GLU A 100 -4.41 6.21 -16.09
CA GLU A 100 -5.59 5.38 -15.85
C GLU A 100 -5.94 5.35 -14.36
N LEU A 101 -7.23 5.43 -14.07
CA LEU A 101 -7.79 5.22 -12.74
C LEU A 101 -7.52 3.77 -12.33
N LYS A 102 -6.78 3.59 -11.24
CA LYS A 102 -6.50 2.27 -10.67
C LYS A 102 -7.36 1.99 -9.45
N PHE A 103 -7.52 3.00 -8.60
CA PHE A 103 -8.27 2.84 -7.36
C PHE A 103 -9.18 4.03 -7.07
N VAL A 104 -10.23 3.74 -6.30
CA VAL A 104 -11.07 4.75 -5.66
C VAL A 104 -10.93 4.56 -4.16
N SER A 105 -10.53 5.59 -3.42
CA SER A 105 -10.44 5.52 -1.98
C SER A 105 -11.39 6.48 -1.27
N PHE A 106 -11.73 6.12 -0.05
CA PHE A 106 -12.54 6.93 0.85
C PHE A 106 -11.79 7.11 2.16
N ARG A 107 -11.85 8.33 2.71
CA ARG A 107 -11.31 8.65 4.03
C ARG A 107 -12.42 8.70 5.08
N ARG A 108 -12.02 8.58 6.34
CA ARG A 108 -12.85 8.81 7.52
C ARG A 108 -12.18 9.90 8.37
N PRO A 109 -12.47 11.19 8.13
CA PRO A 109 -11.83 12.30 8.83
C PRO A 109 -11.96 12.25 10.36
N GLU A 110 -12.99 11.55 10.85
CA GLU A 110 -13.26 11.31 12.26
C GLU A 110 -12.38 10.24 12.91
N LEU A 111 -11.60 9.49 12.13
CA LEU A 111 -10.73 8.40 12.60
C LEU A 111 -9.25 8.76 12.43
N GLN A 112 -8.37 7.88 12.94
CA GLN A 112 -6.95 7.90 12.55
C GLN A 112 -6.86 7.95 11.02
N LYS A 113 -5.89 8.73 10.52
CA LYS A 113 -5.70 8.93 9.08
C LYS A 113 -5.68 7.58 8.36
N CYS A 114 -6.63 7.38 7.45
CA CYS A 114 -6.83 6.10 6.78
C CYS A 114 -7.30 6.27 5.33
N ARG A 115 -7.15 5.22 4.54
CA ARG A 115 -7.78 5.05 3.23
C ARG A 115 -8.43 3.68 3.13
N ILE A 116 -9.71 3.67 2.75
CA ILE A 116 -10.45 2.47 2.36
C ILE A 116 -10.41 2.44 0.84
N ILE A 117 -9.70 1.49 0.26
CA ILE A 117 -9.31 1.49 -1.16
C ILE A 117 -10.10 0.41 -1.89
N TYR A 118 -10.65 0.76 -3.04
CA TYR A 118 -11.40 -0.13 -3.92
C TYR A 118 -10.79 -0.17 -5.31
N ASP A 119 -10.76 -1.35 -5.92
CA ASP A 119 -10.28 -1.55 -7.28
C ASP A 119 -11.19 -0.85 -8.31
N TYR A 120 -10.59 -0.28 -9.34
CA TYR A 120 -11.30 0.16 -10.54
C TYR A 120 -11.04 -0.81 -11.70
N PRO A 121 -12.05 -1.18 -12.51
CA PRO A 121 -13.47 -0.79 -12.41
C PRO A 121 -14.31 -1.76 -11.57
N SER A 122 -13.71 -2.82 -11.02
CA SER A 122 -14.45 -3.92 -10.37
C SER A 122 -15.21 -3.46 -9.13
N GLY A 123 -14.72 -2.45 -8.43
CA GLY A 123 -15.33 -1.92 -7.23
C GLY A 123 -15.10 -2.77 -5.99
N LYS A 124 -14.35 -3.86 -6.09
CA LYS A 124 -14.03 -4.73 -4.96
C LYS A 124 -13.13 -4.01 -3.98
N LEU A 125 -13.35 -4.25 -2.69
CA LEU A 125 -12.45 -3.78 -1.64
C LEU A 125 -11.06 -4.33 -1.94
N HIS A 126 -10.10 -3.43 -2.05
CA HIS A 126 -8.70 -3.74 -2.31
C HIS A 126 -7.94 -3.80 -0.99
N ALA A 127 -8.08 -2.78 -0.14
CA ALA A 127 -7.31 -2.66 1.10
C ALA A 127 -7.91 -1.64 2.08
N VAL A 128 -7.47 -1.73 3.33
CA VAL A 128 -7.57 -0.64 4.30
C VAL A 128 -6.17 -0.25 4.75
N GLN A 129 -5.78 1.00 4.52
CA GLN A 129 -4.53 1.59 5.02
C GLN A 129 -4.82 2.47 6.22
N ILE A 130 -4.04 2.32 7.30
CA ILE A 130 -4.07 3.18 8.49
C ILE A 130 -2.68 3.78 8.66
N PHE A 131 -2.59 5.10 8.70
CA PHE A 131 -1.35 5.86 8.82
C PHE A 131 -1.23 6.41 10.23
N VAL A 132 -0.22 5.98 10.97
CA VAL A 132 0.13 6.56 12.28
C VAL A 132 0.97 7.82 12.07
N SER A 133 1.92 7.75 11.13
CA SER A 133 2.77 8.87 10.71
C SER A 133 3.06 8.80 9.20
N ASP A 134 4.02 9.59 8.74
CA ASP A 134 4.59 9.50 7.39
C ASP A 134 5.51 8.28 7.20
N THR A 135 5.93 7.66 8.29
CA THR A 135 6.91 6.56 8.35
C THR A 135 6.35 5.27 8.92
N GLU A 136 5.19 5.32 9.57
CA GLU A 136 4.50 4.17 10.15
C GLU A 136 3.07 4.08 9.61
N SER A 137 2.80 2.98 8.91
CA SER A 137 1.47 2.67 8.38
C SER A 137 1.23 1.17 8.36
N PHE A 138 -0.04 0.79 8.46
CA PHE A 138 -0.50 -0.60 8.47
C PHE A 138 -1.47 -0.81 7.33
N VAL A 139 -1.39 -1.97 6.69
CA VAL A 139 -2.33 -2.32 5.63
C VAL A 139 -3.00 -3.65 5.91
N PHE A 140 -4.31 -3.67 5.70
CA PHE A 140 -5.16 -4.80 5.93
C PHE A 140 -5.83 -5.20 4.62
N SER A 141 -5.90 -6.51 4.42
CA SER A 141 -6.56 -7.16 3.28
C SER A 141 -8.06 -6.95 3.29
N PRO A 142 -8.74 -7.26 2.16
CA PRO A 142 -10.19 -7.24 2.11
C PRO A 142 -10.82 -8.11 3.19
N GLU A 143 -10.16 -9.20 3.59
CA GLU A 143 -10.58 -10.11 4.66
C GLU A 143 -10.22 -9.59 6.06
N GLY A 144 -9.64 -8.40 6.18
CA GLY A 144 -9.26 -7.79 7.46
C GLY A 144 -7.96 -8.33 8.06
N LYS A 145 -7.20 -9.16 7.35
CA LYS A 145 -5.90 -9.67 7.82
C LYS A 145 -4.80 -8.64 7.66
N TYR A 146 -3.92 -8.53 8.66
CA TYR A 146 -2.75 -7.66 8.58
C TYR A 146 -1.77 -8.18 7.54
N VAL A 147 -1.27 -7.29 6.69
CA VAL A 147 -0.26 -7.61 5.70
C VAL A 147 1.09 -7.14 6.19
N ASP A 148 1.87 -8.10 6.69
CA ASP A 148 3.23 -7.85 7.14
C ASP A 148 4.22 -7.90 5.97
N TYR A 149 4.83 -6.76 5.68
CA TYR A 149 5.85 -6.62 4.64
C TYR A 149 7.24 -7.05 5.10
N ALA A 150 7.47 -7.17 6.42
CA ALA A 150 8.79 -7.41 6.99
C ALA A 150 9.44 -8.71 6.51
N PRO A 151 8.73 -9.86 6.38
CA PRO A 151 9.33 -11.10 5.89
C PRO A 151 9.88 -10.96 4.46
N TYR A 152 9.14 -10.30 3.57
CA TYR A 152 9.58 -10.07 2.20
C TYR A 152 10.78 -9.12 2.14
N VAL A 153 10.74 -8.03 2.91
CA VAL A 153 11.87 -7.09 3.00
C VAL A 153 13.12 -7.78 3.54
N ALA A 154 12.96 -8.66 4.53
CA ALA A 154 14.05 -9.47 5.06
C ALA A 154 14.61 -10.42 4.01
N GLU A 155 13.76 -11.09 3.22
CA GLU A 155 14.20 -11.96 2.13
C GLU A 155 15.02 -11.19 1.07
N VAL A 156 14.52 -10.02 0.64
CA VAL A 156 15.24 -9.14 -0.31
C VAL A 156 16.61 -8.76 0.25
N ARG A 157 16.67 -8.30 1.52
CA ARG A 157 17.93 -7.94 2.19
C ARG A 157 18.90 -9.11 2.23
N GLN A 158 18.42 -10.31 2.60
CA GLN A 158 19.25 -11.52 2.66
C GLN A 158 19.80 -11.90 1.29
N LYS A 159 18.99 -11.79 0.24
CA LYS A 159 19.45 -12.08 -1.13
C LYS A 159 20.55 -11.11 -1.58
N VAL A 160 20.40 -9.81 -1.26
CA VAL A 160 21.43 -8.80 -1.54
C VAL A 160 22.70 -9.08 -0.75
N ILE A 161 22.61 -9.36 0.55
CA ILE A 161 23.77 -9.68 1.40
C ILE A 161 24.54 -10.88 0.86
N LYS A 162 23.84 -11.97 0.47
CA LYS A 162 24.47 -13.15 -0.12
C LYS A 162 25.17 -12.86 -1.46
N SER A 163 24.70 -11.86 -2.19
CA SER A 163 25.27 -11.45 -3.47
C SER A 163 26.35 -10.38 -3.32
N TRP A 164 26.50 -9.80 -2.13
CA TRP A 164 27.42 -8.70 -1.87
C TRP A 164 28.86 -9.22 -1.74
N LYS A 165 29.64 -9.00 -2.79
CA LYS A 165 31.08 -9.29 -2.81
C LYS A 165 31.84 -8.15 -2.15
N VAL A 166 31.92 -8.18 -0.82
CA VAL A 166 32.63 -7.18 -0.02
C VAL A 166 34.13 -7.17 -0.42
N PRO A 167 34.72 -6.00 -0.75
CA PRO A 167 36.15 -5.90 -0.98
C PRO A 167 36.95 -6.34 0.25
N SER A 168 38.18 -6.84 0.04
CA SER A 168 39.04 -7.24 1.16
C SER A 168 39.36 -6.04 2.07
N ARG A 169 39.56 -6.29 3.37
CA ARG A 169 39.85 -5.23 4.35
C ARG A 169 41.02 -4.33 3.93
N LYS A 170 42.11 -4.94 3.45
CA LYS A 170 43.28 -4.20 2.92
C LYS A 170 42.89 -3.22 1.81
N LYS A 171 42.01 -3.64 0.90
CA LYS A 171 41.54 -2.80 -0.20
C LYS A 171 40.66 -1.67 0.32
N ILE A 172 39.78 -1.96 1.27
CA ILE A 172 38.94 -0.95 1.92
C ILE A 172 39.81 0.11 2.61
N ASP A 173 40.83 -0.30 3.38
CA ASP A 173 41.70 0.65 4.10
C ASP A 173 42.45 1.58 3.14
N ILE A 174 42.96 1.05 2.02
CA ILE A 174 43.61 1.84 0.95
C ILE A 174 42.63 2.85 0.34
N LEU A 175 41.41 2.42 0.04
CA LEU A 175 40.39 3.28 -0.54
C LEU A 175 39.91 4.36 0.44
N ALA A 176 39.75 3.99 1.70
CA ALA A 176 39.25 4.85 2.76
C ALA A 176 40.21 5.98 3.11
N LYS A 177 41.53 5.75 3.00
CA LYS A 177 42.57 6.73 3.37
C LYS A 177 42.34 7.34 4.76
N GLY A 178 41.97 6.51 5.73
CA GLY A 178 41.68 6.93 7.11
C GLY A 178 40.24 7.41 7.38
N LYS A 179 39.34 7.40 6.38
CA LYS A 179 37.90 7.66 6.60
C LYS A 179 37.24 6.50 7.35
N THR A 180 36.37 6.82 8.30
CA THR A 180 35.68 5.84 9.16
C THR A 180 34.21 5.63 8.83
N ASP A 181 33.54 6.61 8.21
CA ASP A 181 32.15 6.47 7.74
C ASP A 181 32.14 6.04 6.27
N LEU A 182 32.09 4.71 6.06
CA LEU A 182 32.06 4.09 4.74
C LEU A 182 30.67 3.50 4.44
N LEU A 183 29.62 4.09 5.01
CA LEU A 183 28.25 3.65 4.78
C LEU A 183 27.74 4.13 3.41
N VAL A 184 27.27 3.19 2.60
CA VAL A 184 26.45 3.47 1.42
C VAL A 184 25.01 3.10 1.72
N GLN A 185 24.10 4.07 1.60
CA GLN A 185 22.66 3.82 1.70
C GLN A 185 22.03 3.90 0.32
N VAL A 186 21.24 2.88 -0.04
CA VAL A 186 20.57 2.77 -1.33
C VAL A 186 19.07 2.59 -1.13
N ALA A 187 18.27 3.40 -1.82
CA ALA A 187 16.85 3.19 -2.00
C ALA A 187 16.62 2.30 -3.22
N LEU A 188 16.10 1.09 -2.97
CA LEU A 188 15.72 0.12 -3.98
C LEU A 188 14.19 0.13 -4.14
N THR A 189 13.69 0.54 -5.31
CA THR A 189 12.27 0.43 -5.67
C THR A 189 12.06 -0.84 -6.47
N LEU A 190 11.24 -1.75 -5.94
CA LEU A 190 10.79 -2.95 -6.62
C LEU A 190 9.37 -2.76 -7.14
N GLY A 191 9.07 -3.34 -8.30
CA GLY A 191 7.70 -3.54 -8.75
C GLY A 191 7.09 -4.82 -8.18
N ARG A 192 5.76 -4.98 -8.28
CA ARG A 192 5.02 -6.16 -7.84
C ARG A 192 5.52 -7.48 -8.44
N ASP A 193 6.10 -7.43 -9.64
CA ASP A 193 6.70 -8.58 -10.32
C ASP A 193 8.10 -8.97 -9.78
N GLY A 194 8.63 -8.23 -8.80
CA GLY A 194 9.96 -8.45 -8.23
C GLY A 194 11.10 -7.82 -9.03
N HIS A 195 10.82 -7.12 -10.13
CA HIS A 195 11.84 -6.43 -10.91
C HIS A 195 12.24 -5.09 -10.25
N VAL A 196 13.51 -4.74 -10.42
CA VAL A 196 14.04 -3.46 -9.96
C VAL A 196 13.54 -2.37 -10.89
N LYS A 197 12.67 -1.49 -10.39
CA LYS A 197 12.18 -0.30 -11.11
C LYS A 197 13.18 0.85 -11.00
N LYS A 198 13.74 1.04 -9.81
CA LYS A 198 14.68 2.14 -9.53
C LYS A 198 15.68 1.75 -8.46
N CYS A 199 16.90 2.23 -8.62
CA CYS A 199 17.96 2.11 -7.62
C CYS A 199 18.63 3.47 -7.47
N ARG A 200 18.64 4.05 -6.27
CA ARG A 200 19.18 5.39 -6.01
C ARG A 200 20.02 5.41 -4.74
N ILE A 201 21.25 5.90 -4.85
CA ILE A 201 22.08 6.19 -3.68
C ILE A 201 21.46 7.36 -2.91
N LEU A 202 21.11 7.13 -1.65
CA LEU A 202 20.66 8.15 -0.71
C LEU A 202 21.83 8.77 0.04
N LYS A 203 22.81 7.93 0.43
CA LYS A 203 24.05 8.34 1.08
C LYS A 203 25.23 7.64 0.41
N SER A 204 26.18 8.43 -0.08
CA SER A 204 27.42 7.95 -0.70
C SER A 204 28.54 7.86 0.34
N SER A 205 29.39 6.83 0.22
CA SER A 205 30.63 6.69 1.00
C SER A 205 31.70 7.72 0.61
N LYS A 206 31.46 8.51 -0.45
CA LYS A 206 32.44 9.38 -1.12
C LYS A 206 33.61 8.62 -1.75
N ILE A 207 33.45 7.32 -1.96
CA ILE A 207 34.40 6.45 -2.64
C ILE A 207 33.63 5.71 -3.73
N LYS A 208 33.84 6.11 -4.98
CA LYS A 208 33.08 5.60 -6.13
C LYS A 208 33.06 4.07 -6.18
N GLU A 209 34.19 3.44 -5.89
CA GLU A 209 34.31 1.98 -5.95
C GLU A 209 33.43 1.25 -4.92
N LEU A 210 33.22 1.82 -3.72
CA LEU A 210 32.32 1.24 -2.71
C LEU A 210 30.85 1.48 -3.07
N ASP A 211 30.54 2.66 -3.61
CA ASP A 211 29.21 2.99 -4.12
C ASP A 211 28.82 2.08 -5.30
N ASP A 212 29.74 1.86 -6.23
CA ASP A 212 29.58 0.93 -7.36
C ASP A 212 29.39 -0.51 -6.86
N ASN A 213 30.19 -0.95 -5.89
CA ASN A 213 30.10 -2.29 -5.31
C ASN A 213 28.72 -2.57 -4.67
N ALA A 214 28.15 -1.59 -3.97
CA ALA A 214 26.78 -1.69 -3.45
C ALA A 214 25.75 -1.84 -4.58
N GLY A 215 25.91 -1.08 -5.68
CA GLY A 215 25.07 -1.21 -6.87
C GLY A 215 25.17 -2.58 -7.54
N GLU A 216 26.38 -3.11 -7.69
CA GLU A 216 26.62 -4.44 -8.26
C GLU A 216 26.04 -5.57 -7.40
N ALA A 217 26.05 -5.43 -6.06
CA ALA A 217 25.40 -6.40 -5.17
C ALA A 217 23.89 -6.50 -5.41
N ILE A 218 23.23 -5.36 -5.64
CA ILE A 218 21.79 -5.31 -5.96
C ILE A 218 21.53 -5.92 -7.34
N LYS A 219 22.33 -5.56 -8.35
CA LYS A 219 22.20 -6.11 -9.70
C LYS A 219 22.37 -7.63 -9.72
N ALA A 220 23.37 -8.14 -8.99
CA ALA A 220 23.62 -9.58 -8.88
C ALA A 220 22.52 -10.33 -8.12
N ALA A 221 21.81 -9.66 -7.21
CA ALA A 221 20.68 -10.22 -6.48
C ALA A 221 19.38 -10.23 -7.30
N ALA A 222 19.23 -9.36 -8.30
CA ALA A 222 18.04 -9.28 -9.13
C ALA A 222 17.91 -10.48 -10.09
N PRO A 223 16.68 -10.87 -10.51
CA PRO A 223 15.38 -10.34 -10.07
C PRO A 223 15.00 -10.85 -8.67
N PHE A 224 14.11 -10.17 -7.95
CA PHE A 224 13.56 -10.65 -6.67
C PHE A 224 12.29 -11.47 -6.92
N LYS A 225 11.78 -12.15 -5.89
CA LYS A 225 10.46 -12.80 -6.00
C LYS A 225 9.39 -11.72 -6.23
N PRO A 226 8.29 -12.04 -6.92
CA PRO A 226 7.11 -11.18 -6.91
C PRO A 226 6.67 -10.86 -5.47
N PHE A 227 5.99 -9.74 -5.31
CA PHE A 227 5.37 -9.43 -4.03
C PHE A 227 4.35 -10.53 -3.69
N PRO A 228 4.21 -10.89 -2.41
CA PRO A 228 3.12 -11.75 -1.97
C PRO A 228 1.76 -11.23 -2.45
N ASP A 229 0.82 -12.15 -2.74
CA ASP A 229 -0.48 -11.82 -3.33
C ASP A 229 -1.28 -10.77 -2.53
N ASN A 230 -1.01 -10.65 -1.23
CA ASN A 230 -1.64 -9.70 -0.33
C ASN A 230 -0.95 -8.33 -0.26
N PHE A 231 0.14 -8.08 -1.00
CA PHE A 231 0.82 -6.78 -1.00
C PHE A 231 0.05 -5.77 -1.85
N PHE A 232 -0.35 -4.65 -1.24
CA PHE A 232 -1.21 -3.64 -1.87
C PHE A 232 -0.45 -2.64 -2.73
N ASN A 233 0.80 -2.37 -2.40
CA ASN A 233 1.58 -1.40 -3.15
C ASN A 233 2.09 -2.05 -4.45
N GLU A 234 1.87 -1.39 -5.59
CA GLU A 234 2.49 -1.79 -6.87
C GLU A 234 4.01 -1.63 -6.85
N GLU A 235 4.51 -0.78 -5.96
CA GLU A 235 5.93 -0.56 -5.75
C GLU A 235 6.28 -0.54 -4.26
N LEU A 236 7.43 -1.12 -3.92
CA LEU A 236 7.97 -1.11 -2.57
C LEU A 236 9.37 -0.50 -2.59
N VAL A 237 9.59 0.52 -1.76
CA VAL A 237 10.91 1.12 -1.56
C VAL A 237 11.56 0.51 -0.33
N ILE A 238 12.69 -0.16 -0.53
CA ILE A 238 13.49 -0.78 0.53
C ILE A 238 14.80 0.00 0.66
N ILE A 239 15.11 0.45 1.87
CA ILE A 239 16.41 1.04 2.18
C ILE A 239 17.39 -0.08 2.55
N LEU A 240 18.50 -0.13 1.82
CA LEU A 240 19.62 -1.04 2.00
C LEU A 240 20.84 -0.27 2.48
N ASN A 241 21.51 -0.82 3.49
CA ASN A 241 22.69 -0.24 4.12
C ASN A 241 23.88 -1.15 3.87
N PHE A 242 24.90 -0.65 3.16
CA PHE A 242 26.15 -1.34 2.89
C PHE A 242 27.23 -0.65 3.74
N ASN A 243 27.58 -1.28 4.87
CA ASN A 243 28.59 -0.75 5.78
C ASN A 243 29.93 -1.43 5.50
N PHE A 244 30.86 -0.70 4.88
CA PHE A 244 32.21 -1.18 4.59
C PHE A 244 33.21 -0.92 5.73
N SER A 245 32.79 -0.29 6.82
CA SER A 245 33.67 -0.03 7.97
C SER A 245 33.80 -1.23 8.90
N LEU A 246 32.90 -2.22 8.79
CA LEU A 246 32.86 -3.46 9.60
C LEU A 246 33.88 -4.49 9.13
#